data_AF-A0A2V7Q2T2-F1
#
_entry.id   AF-A0A2V7Q2T2-F1
#
_cell.length_a   1.000
_cell.length_b   1.000
_cell.length_c   1.000
_cell.angle_alpha   90.00
_cell.angle_beta   90.00
_cell.angle_gamma   90.00
#
_symmetry.space_group_name_H-M   'P 1'
#
loop_
_entity.id
_entity.type
_entity.pdbx_description
1 polymer ?
#
loop_
_entity_poly.entity_id
_entity_poly.type
_entity_poly.pdbx_seq_one_letter_code
_entity_poly.pdbx_strand_id
1 'polypeptide(L)'
;MQGPVGTAQTEQWSWILQTVWGWVWGGLSWIVDWQVQVFRVAATGTTFWEAFGKALLLFFPAMVLVAGVWGTMVSLYTIPFRSGRGRFLAALLMSWWDAVRMAWFYWFGLARFLLVFVGWVWGLLRLGVGLFWRTLKNLVTSPFAMLDSSSREPGVPWIAFILLLFWSAIEATIFTFTLRPTMSELLSDLTGYQVNALALVVLLWFFLFIIIGGSFACIQVLNEAIKTRAIGQIVSMVLVELAVALFEVLFLYRELIDAITPWLAQQGFQLG
;
A
#
# COMPACT_ATOMS: atom_id res chain seq x y z
N MET A 1 62.84 -61.43 19.46
CA MET A 1 62.14 -60.47 18.59
C MET A 1 61.36 -59.53 19.49
N GLN A 2 61.91 -58.35 19.76
CA GLN A 2 61.24 -57.34 20.58
C GLN A 2 60.24 -56.61 19.67
N GLY A 3 58.95 -56.81 19.91
CA GLY A 3 57.90 -56.07 19.22
C GLY A 3 58.02 -54.56 19.51
N PRO A 4 57.56 -53.69 18.60
CA PRO A 4 57.69 -52.25 18.75
C PRO A 4 56.94 -51.79 20.00
N VAL A 5 57.69 -51.36 21.01
CA VAL A 5 57.20 -50.98 22.36
C VAL A 5 56.25 -49.76 22.34
N GLY A 6 56.09 -49.09 21.19
CA GLY A 6 55.29 -47.87 21.05
C GLY A 6 53.82 -48.06 20.64
N THR A 7 53.45 -49.15 19.94
CA THR A 7 52.09 -49.27 19.36
C THR A 7 51.01 -49.61 20.40
N ALA A 8 51.35 -50.44 21.38
CA ALA A 8 50.42 -50.82 22.45
C ALA A 8 50.04 -49.64 23.37
N GLN A 9 50.98 -48.73 23.64
CA GLN A 9 50.68 -47.54 24.44
C GLN A 9 49.75 -46.57 23.71
N THR A 10 49.94 -46.36 22.40
CA THR A 10 49.08 -45.46 21.62
C THR A 10 47.63 -45.96 21.53
N GLU A 11 47.42 -47.27 21.39
CA GLU A 11 46.07 -47.85 21.39
C GLU A 11 45.40 -47.70 22.75
N GLN A 12 46.12 -47.95 23.84
CA GLN A 12 45.59 -47.79 25.20
C GLN A 12 45.21 -46.33 25.51
N TRP A 13 46.05 -45.36 25.13
CA TRP A 13 45.73 -43.94 25.27
C TRP A 13 44.54 -43.52 24.41
N SER A 14 44.42 -44.04 23.19
CA SER A 14 43.27 -43.77 22.31
C SER A 14 41.97 -44.27 22.93
N TRP A 15 41.97 -45.46 23.53
CA TRP A 15 40.81 -46.05 24.18
C TRP A 15 40.41 -45.27 25.45
N ILE A 16 41.38 -44.87 26.27
CA ILE A 16 41.13 -44.05 27.47
C ILE A 16 40.51 -42.70 27.06
N LEU A 17 41.08 -42.02 26.06
CA LEU A 17 40.57 -40.75 25.57
C LEU A 17 39.16 -40.86 24.99
N GLN A 18 38.88 -41.90 24.19
CA GLN A 18 37.53 -42.15 23.67
C GLN A 18 36.52 -42.44 24.79
N THR A 19 36.93 -43.19 25.82
CA THR A 19 36.05 -43.52 26.95
C THR A 19 35.72 -42.28 27.78
N VAL A 20 36.74 -41.49 28.14
CA VAL A 20 36.56 -40.24 28.89
C VAL A 20 35.75 -39.24 28.07
N TRP A 21 36.03 -39.11 26.78
CA TRP A 21 35.25 -38.27 25.86
C TRP A 21 33.80 -38.73 25.79
N GLY A 22 33.57 -40.04 25.69
CA GLY A 22 32.22 -40.63 25.69
C GLY A 22 31.45 -40.31 26.97
N TRP A 23 32.10 -40.33 28.14
CA TRP A 23 31.47 -39.99 29.41
C TRP A 23 31.13 -38.51 29.52
N VAL A 24 32.05 -37.63 29.12
CA VAL A 24 31.82 -36.18 29.11
C VAL A 24 30.71 -35.82 28.12
N TRP A 25 30.77 -36.36 26.91
CA TRP A 25 29.77 -36.09 25.88
C TRP A 25 28.41 -36.70 26.23
N GLY A 26 28.35 -37.88 26.82
CA GLY A 26 27.09 -38.48 27.30
C GLY A 26 26.40 -37.64 28.36
N GLY A 27 27.16 -36.95 29.23
CA GLY A 27 26.60 -36.03 30.22
C GLY A 27 26.23 -34.65 29.66
N LEU A 28 26.68 -34.28 28.46
CA LEU A 28 26.37 -33.00 27.80
C LEU A 28 25.35 -33.14 26.66
N SER A 29 25.24 -34.30 26.02
CA SER A 29 24.44 -34.50 24.81
C SER A 29 22.96 -34.23 25.02
N TRP A 30 22.42 -34.52 26.21
CA TRP A 30 21.01 -34.24 26.55
C TRP A 30 20.66 -32.75 26.49
N ILE A 31 21.65 -31.85 26.70
CA ILE A 31 21.44 -30.41 26.61
C ILE A 31 21.11 -30.00 25.17
N VAL A 32 21.60 -30.74 24.16
CA VAL A 32 21.34 -30.49 22.74
C VAL A 32 19.88 -30.74 22.38
N ASP A 33 19.29 -31.84 22.87
CA ASP A 33 17.87 -32.12 22.64
C ASP A 33 16.99 -31.15 23.43
N TRP A 34 17.40 -30.82 24.66
CA TRP A 34 16.68 -29.89 25.52
C TRP A 34 16.68 -28.45 24.98
N GLN A 35 17.81 -27.93 24.47
CA GLN A 35 17.86 -26.59 23.86
C GLN A 35 16.94 -26.50 22.63
N VAL A 36 16.80 -27.58 21.86
CA VAL A 36 15.88 -27.63 20.71
C VAL A 36 14.45 -27.49 21.19
N GLN A 37 14.07 -28.12 22.30
CA GLN A 37 12.74 -27.96 22.88
C GLN A 37 12.50 -26.53 23.38
N VAL A 38 13.48 -25.94 24.07
CA VAL A 38 13.40 -24.56 24.59
C VAL A 38 13.24 -23.57 23.43
N PHE A 39 14.07 -23.66 22.39
CA PHE A 39 13.96 -22.77 21.23
C PHE A 39 12.72 -23.04 20.40
N ARG A 40 12.25 -24.30 20.32
CA ARG A 40 10.97 -24.61 19.68
C ARG A 40 9.84 -23.88 20.38
N VAL A 41 9.76 -23.93 21.71
CA VAL A 41 8.73 -23.18 22.46
C VAL A 41 8.86 -21.67 22.24
N ALA A 42 10.08 -21.14 22.20
CA ALA A 42 10.31 -19.71 22.00
C ALA A 42 10.00 -19.22 20.57
N ALA A 43 10.23 -20.03 19.54
CA ALA A 43 10.18 -19.59 18.14
C ALA A 43 9.00 -20.14 17.33
N THR A 44 8.25 -21.13 17.85
CA THR A 44 7.11 -21.73 17.13
C THR A 44 5.75 -21.30 17.69
N GLY A 45 4.80 -21.13 16.78
CA GLY A 45 3.40 -20.79 17.09
C GLY A 45 2.50 -21.30 15.98
N THR A 46 1.20 -21.45 16.30
CA THR A 46 0.19 -21.88 15.33
C THR A 46 -0.14 -20.79 14.31
N THR A 47 0.03 -19.53 14.73
CA THR A 47 -0.20 -18.33 13.93
C THR A 47 1.07 -17.47 13.92
N PHE A 48 1.29 -16.70 12.84
CA PHE A 48 2.41 -15.77 12.74
C PHE A 48 2.54 -14.85 13.97
N TRP A 49 1.43 -14.27 14.43
CA TRP A 49 1.41 -13.39 15.61
C TRP A 49 1.80 -14.10 16.90
N GLU A 50 1.43 -15.36 17.05
CA GLU A 50 1.82 -16.17 18.21
C GLU A 50 3.32 -16.46 18.19
N ALA A 51 3.84 -16.88 17.03
CA ALA A 51 5.27 -17.15 16.85
C ALA A 51 6.11 -15.87 17.06
N PHE A 52 5.68 -14.74 16.49
CA PHE A 52 6.34 -13.45 16.65
C PHE A 52 6.31 -12.97 18.10
N GLY A 53 5.15 -13.07 18.78
CA GLY A 53 5.02 -12.68 20.19
C GLY A 53 5.90 -13.51 21.11
N LYS A 54 5.93 -14.84 20.92
CA LYS A 54 6.80 -15.73 21.70
C LYS A 54 8.28 -15.47 21.41
N ALA A 55 8.66 -15.28 20.15
CA ALA A 55 10.03 -14.96 19.80
C ALA A 55 10.46 -13.62 20.42
N LEU A 56 9.64 -12.58 20.29
CA LEU A 56 9.91 -11.29 20.88
C LEU A 56 9.98 -11.33 22.41
N LEU A 57 9.21 -12.18 23.10
CA LEU A 57 9.17 -12.17 24.57
C LEU A 57 10.19 -13.14 25.20
N LEU A 58 10.42 -14.30 24.58
CA LEU A 58 11.12 -15.43 25.19
C LEU A 58 12.46 -15.75 24.53
N PHE A 59 12.78 -15.24 23.34
CA PHE A 59 13.98 -15.65 22.61
C PHE A 59 15.29 -15.31 23.37
N PHE A 60 15.46 -14.07 23.81
CA PHE A 60 16.66 -13.66 24.56
C PHE A 60 16.74 -14.33 25.94
N PRO A 61 15.66 -14.38 26.75
CA PRO A 61 15.66 -15.17 27.98
C PRO A 61 16.01 -16.66 27.77
N ALA A 62 15.49 -17.28 26.71
CA ALA A 62 15.80 -18.66 26.35
C ALA A 62 17.28 -18.85 26.02
N MET A 63 17.89 -17.93 25.26
CA MET A 63 19.33 -17.98 24.97
C MET A 63 20.19 -17.93 26.24
N VAL A 64 19.88 -17.01 27.16
CA VAL A 64 20.61 -16.87 28.42
C VAL A 64 20.46 -18.14 29.28
N LEU A 65 19.26 -18.72 29.30
CA LEU A 65 18.99 -19.95 30.03
C LEU A 65 19.76 -21.14 29.45
N VAL A 66 19.79 -21.30 28.12
CA VAL A 66 20.59 -22.34 27.45
C VAL A 66 22.09 -22.13 27.71
N ALA A 67 22.59 -20.91 27.55
CA ALA A 67 23.99 -20.59 27.84
C ALA A 67 24.34 -20.84 29.31
N GLY A 68 23.43 -20.52 30.23
CA GLY A 68 23.57 -20.77 31.66
C GLY A 68 23.69 -22.26 31.98
N VAL A 69 22.84 -23.10 31.39
CA VAL A 69 22.90 -24.57 31.57
C VAL A 69 24.17 -25.18 30.97
N TRP A 70 24.59 -24.74 29.79
CA TRP A 70 25.88 -25.16 29.22
C TRP A 70 27.04 -24.74 30.14
N GLY A 71 27.02 -23.49 30.59
CA GLY A 71 28.04 -22.95 31.49
C GLY A 71 28.11 -23.69 32.82
N THR A 72 26.96 -24.02 33.44
CA THR A 72 26.95 -24.79 34.68
C THR A 72 27.46 -26.20 34.48
N MET A 73 27.01 -26.91 33.45
CA MET A 73 27.44 -28.29 33.23
C MET A 73 28.94 -28.40 32.95
N VAL A 74 29.47 -27.53 32.08
CA VAL A 74 30.93 -27.45 31.86
C VAL A 74 31.66 -27.11 33.16
N SER A 75 31.10 -26.19 33.96
CA SER A 75 31.73 -25.83 35.23
C SER A 75 31.73 -26.92 36.29
N LEU A 76 30.67 -27.74 36.36
CA LEU A 76 30.54 -28.85 37.30
C LEU A 76 31.66 -29.87 37.09
N TYR A 77 32.01 -30.16 35.83
CA TYR A 77 33.13 -31.05 35.50
C TYR A 77 34.50 -30.53 35.99
N THR A 78 34.64 -29.21 36.20
CA THR A 78 35.88 -28.62 36.72
C THR A 78 35.98 -28.62 38.24
N ILE A 79 34.87 -28.81 38.97
CA ILE A 79 34.81 -28.70 40.44
C ILE A 79 35.79 -29.65 41.17
N PRO A 80 35.94 -30.92 40.77
CA PRO A 80 36.84 -31.85 41.47
C PRO A 80 38.30 -31.34 41.49
N PHE A 81 38.74 -30.74 40.39
CA PHE A 81 40.11 -30.32 40.13
C PHE A 81 40.41 -28.87 40.56
N ARG A 82 39.40 -28.11 41.00
CA ARG A 82 39.51 -26.68 41.28
C ARG A 82 39.78 -26.40 42.76
N SER A 83 40.78 -25.56 43.05
CA SER A 83 41.00 -24.97 44.37
C SER A 83 39.99 -23.83 44.61
N GLY A 84 39.46 -23.71 45.84
CA GLY A 84 38.47 -22.66 46.18
C GLY A 84 37.01 -22.94 45.78
N ARG A 85 36.58 -24.21 45.85
CA ARG A 85 35.24 -24.72 45.45
C ARG A 85 34.07 -23.86 45.93
N GLY A 86 34.06 -23.44 47.20
CA GLY A 86 32.96 -22.64 47.76
C GLY A 86 32.80 -21.27 47.10
N ARG A 87 33.91 -20.57 46.82
CA ARG A 87 33.89 -19.26 46.15
C ARG A 87 33.45 -19.39 44.69
N PHE A 88 33.82 -20.48 44.03
CA PHE A 88 33.36 -20.78 42.68
C PHE A 88 31.85 -21.07 42.62
N LEU A 89 31.33 -21.91 43.53
CA LEU A 89 29.89 -22.18 43.64
C LEU A 89 29.08 -20.92 43.94
N ALA A 90 29.59 -20.05 44.82
CA ALA A 90 28.97 -18.76 45.09
C ALA A 90 28.93 -17.86 43.85
N ALA A 91 30.01 -17.81 43.07
CA ALA A 91 30.06 -17.05 41.82
C ALA A 91 29.09 -17.62 40.76
N LEU A 92 28.96 -18.95 40.67
CA LEU A 92 28.02 -19.63 39.79
C LEU A 92 26.57 -19.28 40.14
N LEU A 93 26.22 -19.34 41.43
CA LEU A 93 24.90 -18.92 41.93
C LEU A 93 24.62 -17.43 41.65
N MET A 94 25.61 -16.57 41.88
CA MET A 94 25.47 -15.13 41.59
C MET A 94 25.28 -14.87 40.09
N SER A 95 25.95 -15.64 39.22
CA SER A 95 25.77 -15.51 37.77
C SER A 95 24.36 -15.90 37.31
N TRP A 96 23.74 -16.91 37.94
CA TRP A 96 22.33 -17.24 37.69
C TRP A 96 21.39 -16.15 38.17
N TRP A 97 21.69 -15.56 39.33
CA TRP A 97 20.93 -14.44 39.82
C TRP A 97 21.01 -13.23 38.88
N ASP A 98 22.19 -12.93 38.35
CA ASP A 98 22.38 -11.88 37.35
C ASP A 98 21.64 -12.19 36.05
N ALA A 99 21.66 -13.45 35.58
CA ALA A 99 20.90 -13.89 34.41
C ALA A 99 19.38 -13.67 34.57
N VAL A 100 18.82 -13.99 35.74
CA VAL A 100 17.41 -13.74 36.05
C VAL A 100 17.10 -12.24 36.03
N ARG A 101 17.96 -11.41 36.64
CA ARG A 101 17.79 -9.95 36.63
C ARG A 101 17.86 -9.38 35.22
N MET A 102 18.76 -9.87 34.38
CA MET A 102 18.87 -9.47 32.97
C MET A 102 17.61 -9.83 32.18
N ALA A 103 17.06 -11.03 32.36
CA ALA A 103 15.79 -11.43 31.73
C ALA A 103 14.63 -10.52 32.18
N TRP A 104 14.61 -10.14 33.46
CA TRP A 104 13.60 -9.22 33.98
C TRP A 104 13.70 -7.81 33.37
N PHE A 105 14.92 -7.26 33.29
CA PHE A 105 15.15 -5.96 32.66
C PHE A 105 14.83 -5.98 31.16
N TYR A 106 15.04 -7.11 30.50
CA TYR A 106 14.62 -7.29 29.12
C TYR A 106 13.10 -7.11 28.97
N TRP A 107 12.29 -7.78 29.80
CA TRP A 107 10.83 -7.63 29.73
C TRP A 107 10.36 -6.21 30.06
N PHE A 108 10.94 -5.58 31.08
CA PHE A 108 10.63 -4.18 31.42
C PHE A 108 11.01 -3.22 30.29
N GLY A 109 12.20 -3.41 29.70
CA GLY A 109 12.66 -2.66 28.54
C GLY A 109 11.75 -2.83 27.34
N LEU A 110 11.32 -4.06 27.06
CA LEU A 110 10.40 -4.39 25.99
C LEU A 110 9.03 -3.74 26.21
N ALA A 111 8.47 -3.80 27.41
CA ALA A 111 7.20 -3.14 27.74
C ALA A 111 7.28 -1.62 27.52
N ARG A 112 8.36 -0.98 28.00
CA ARG A 112 8.60 0.45 27.77
C ARG A 112 8.74 0.77 26.28
N PHE A 113 9.48 -0.06 25.53
CA PHE A 113 9.62 0.09 24.09
C PHE A 113 8.27 0.01 23.37
N LEU A 114 7.43 -0.97 23.70
CA LEU A 114 6.09 -1.13 23.12
C LEU A 114 5.19 0.08 23.41
N LEU A 115 5.20 0.60 24.64
CA LEU A 115 4.44 1.81 24.99
C LEU A 115 4.89 3.02 24.17
N VAL A 116 6.21 3.23 24.06
CA VAL A 116 6.78 4.31 23.24
C VAL A 116 6.41 4.09 21.77
N PHE A 117 6.52 2.87 21.26
CA PHE A 117 6.19 2.52 19.88
C PHE A 117 4.73 2.84 19.54
N VAL A 118 3.78 2.48 20.41
CA VAL A 118 2.37 2.85 20.26
C VAL A 118 2.20 4.37 20.25
N GLY A 119 2.91 5.09 21.13
CA GLY A 119 2.92 6.55 21.15
C GLY A 119 3.44 7.16 19.84
N TRP A 120 4.48 6.58 19.24
CA TRP A 120 5.01 7.00 17.94
C TRP A 120 4.03 6.76 16.80
N VAL A 121 3.42 5.57 16.75
CA VAL A 121 2.39 5.23 15.75
C VAL A 121 1.20 6.20 15.87
N TRP A 122 0.76 6.49 17.10
CA TRP A 122 -0.29 7.46 17.34
C TRP A 122 0.10 8.88 16.92
N GLY A 123 1.33 9.29 17.23
CA GLY A 123 1.89 10.58 16.79
C GLY A 123 1.91 10.71 15.27
N LEU A 124 2.42 9.69 14.57
CA LEU A 124 2.44 9.64 13.10
C LEU A 124 1.03 9.66 12.52
N LEU A 125 0.09 8.91 13.09
CA LEU A 125 -1.29 8.89 12.64
C LEU A 125 -1.95 10.26 12.83
N ARG A 126 -1.79 10.88 13.99
CA ARG A 126 -2.32 12.21 14.28
C ARG A 126 -1.72 13.27 13.35
N LEU A 127 -0.43 13.20 13.06
CA LEU A 127 0.24 14.08 12.10
C LEU A 127 -0.27 13.84 10.67
N GLY A 128 -0.40 12.58 10.25
CA GLY A 128 -0.92 12.20 8.94
C GLY A 128 -2.34 12.69 8.73
N VAL A 129 -3.23 12.47 9.71
CA VAL A 129 -4.61 12.99 9.69
C VAL A 129 -4.61 14.51 9.71
N GLY A 130 -3.77 15.14 10.52
CA GLY A 130 -3.66 16.59 10.60
C GLY A 130 -3.20 17.21 9.28
N LEU A 131 -2.21 16.61 8.61
CA LEU A 131 -1.72 17.03 7.30
C LEU A 131 -2.76 16.79 6.21
N PHE A 132 -3.42 15.62 6.21
CA PHE A 132 -4.49 15.32 5.28
C PHE A 132 -5.63 16.33 5.42
N TRP A 133 -6.08 16.61 6.65
CA TRP A 133 -7.14 17.58 6.91
C TRP A 133 -6.75 19.00 6.50
N ARG A 134 -5.50 19.41 6.78
CA ARG A 134 -4.98 20.72 6.34
C ARG A 134 -4.88 20.81 4.83
N THR A 135 -4.47 19.73 4.16
CA THR A 135 -4.36 19.67 2.69
C THR A 135 -5.74 19.69 2.06
N LEU A 136 -6.69 18.93 2.59
CA LEU A 136 -8.09 18.94 2.15
C LEU A 136 -8.71 20.32 2.36
N LYS A 137 -8.53 20.90 3.55
CA LYS A 137 -9.00 22.26 3.84
C LYS A 137 -8.37 23.25 2.88
N ASN A 138 -7.05 23.20 2.66
CA ASN A 138 -6.36 24.06 1.71
C ASN A 138 -6.74 23.79 0.25
N LEU A 139 -7.11 22.58 -0.14
CA LEU A 139 -7.58 22.30 -1.50
C LEU A 139 -8.98 22.91 -1.72
N VAL A 140 -9.83 22.82 -0.70
CA VAL A 140 -11.16 23.45 -0.69
C VAL A 140 -11.06 24.98 -0.54
N THR A 141 -10.10 25.49 0.24
CA THR A 141 -9.94 26.92 0.54
C THR A 141 -8.90 27.65 -0.31
N SER A 142 -8.02 26.99 -1.04
CA SER A 142 -7.09 27.63 -1.98
C SER A 142 -7.80 28.31 -3.16
N PRO A 143 -8.91 27.80 -3.72
CA PRO A 143 -9.70 28.62 -4.64
C PRO A 143 -10.24 29.85 -3.90
N PHE A 144 -10.64 29.75 -2.63
CA PHE A 144 -11.12 30.89 -1.81
C PHE A 144 -10.04 31.89 -1.38
N ALA A 145 -8.77 31.47 -1.21
CA ALA A 145 -7.68 32.35 -0.78
C ALA A 145 -7.00 33.06 -1.97
N MET A 146 -6.91 32.42 -3.14
CA MET A 146 -6.56 33.11 -4.38
C MET A 146 -7.67 34.09 -4.81
N LEU A 147 -8.93 33.82 -4.45
CA LEU A 147 -10.06 34.73 -4.67
C LEU A 147 -9.99 36.04 -3.88
N ASP A 148 -9.35 36.09 -2.70
CA ASP A 148 -9.22 37.34 -1.93
C ASP A 148 -8.06 38.21 -2.45
N SER A 149 -7.00 37.58 -2.96
CA SER A 149 -5.89 38.28 -3.64
C SER A 149 -6.26 38.74 -5.06
N SER A 150 -7.19 38.05 -5.73
CA SER A 150 -7.68 38.39 -7.07
C SER A 150 -9.01 39.16 -7.05
N SER A 151 -9.57 39.47 -5.87
CA SER A 151 -10.79 40.27 -5.67
C SER A 151 -10.64 41.76 -6.01
N ARG A 152 -9.56 42.17 -6.69
CA ARG A 152 -9.44 43.52 -7.24
C ARG A 152 -10.07 43.68 -8.62
N GLU A 153 -10.49 42.60 -9.28
CA GLU A 153 -11.39 42.68 -10.44
C GLU A 153 -12.52 41.62 -10.34
N PRO A 154 -13.79 42.04 -10.23
CA PRO A 154 -14.92 41.14 -10.11
C PRO A 154 -15.27 40.60 -11.49
N GLY A 155 -15.33 39.28 -11.66
CA GLY A 155 -15.76 38.74 -12.96
C GLY A 155 -16.14 37.27 -13.00
N VAL A 156 -15.31 36.36 -12.48
CA VAL A 156 -15.52 34.93 -12.77
C VAL A 156 -15.96 34.15 -11.52
N PRO A 157 -17.24 33.72 -11.44
CA PRO A 157 -17.70 32.83 -10.38
C PRO A 157 -17.10 31.43 -10.57
N TRP A 158 -15.92 31.21 -9.98
CA TRP A 158 -15.17 29.94 -10.07
C TRP A 158 -15.96 28.70 -9.63
N ILE A 159 -16.91 28.85 -8.70
CA ILE A 159 -17.79 27.74 -8.32
C ILE A 159 -18.69 27.31 -9.48
N ALA A 160 -19.19 28.28 -10.25
CA ALA A 160 -19.97 28.02 -11.45
C ALA A 160 -19.08 27.41 -12.53
N PHE A 161 -17.84 27.87 -12.68
CA PHE A 161 -16.88 27.29 -13.63
C PHE A 161 -16.54 25.82 -13.33
N ILE A 162 -16.22 25.48 -12.07
CA ILE A 162 -15.92 24.09 -11.67
C ILE A 162 -17.16 23.21 -11.80
N LEU A 163 -18.32 23.72 -11.39
CA LEU A 163 -19.58 22.99 -11.51
C LEU A 163 -19.96 22.76 -12.98
N LEU A 164 -19.72 23.74 -13.87
CA LEU A 164 -19.91 23.59 -15.31
C LEU A 164 -18.96 22.57 -15.93
N LEU A 165 -17.68 22.57 -15.55
CA LEU A 165 -16.70 21.61 -16.05
C LEU A 165 -17.02 20.19 -15.57
N PHE A 166 -17.44 20.05 -14.30
CA PHE A 166 -17.91 18.79 -13.75
C PHE A 166 -19.20 18.31 -14.43
N TRP A 167 -20.14 19.23 -14.68
CA TRP A 167 -21.39 18.94 -15.36
C TRP A 167 -21.16 18.53 -16.82
N SER A 168 -20.29 19.22 -17.56
CA SER A 168 -19.96 18.84 -18.94
C SER A 168 -19.23 17.49 -19.01
N ALA A 169 -18.41 17.14 -18.00
CA ALA A 169 -17.81 15.81 -17.89
C ALA A 169 -18.86 14.71 -17.66
N ILE A 170 -19.88 14.98 -16.84
CA ILE A 170 -21.00 14.06 -16.63
C ILE A 170 -21.81 13.90 -17.93
N GLU A 171 -22.20 15.01 -18.57
CA GLU A 171 -22.96 14.96 -19.83
C GLU A 171 -22.19 14.26 -20.94
N ALA A 172 -20.89 14.55 -21.11
CA ALA A 172 -20.04 13.85 -22.07
C ALA A 172 -20.00 12.35 -21.80
N THR A 173 -19.97 11.93 -20.53
CA THR A 173 -20.02 10.52 -20.14
C THR A 173 -21.36 9.88 -20.51
N ILE A 174 -22.48 10.54 -20.19
CA ILE A 174 -23.83 10.07 -20.52
C ILE A 174 -24.00 9.93 -22.04
N PHE A 175 -23.66 10.97 -22.81
CA PHE A 175 -23.77 10.92 -24.27
C PHE A 175 -22.81 9.91 -24.89
N THR A 176 -21.63 9.70 -24.31
CA THR A 176 -20.71 8.66 -24.77
C THR A 176 -21.34 7.28 -24.67
N PHE A 177 -21.99 6.95 -23.56
CA PHE A 177 -22.65 5.66 -23.40
C PHE A 177 -23.90 5.51 -24.27
N THR A 178 -24.63 6.59 -24.51
CA THR A 178 -25.83 6.57 -25.37
C THR A 178 -25.48 6.47 -26.86
N LEU A 179 -24.42 7.16 -27.33
CA LEU A 179 -24.02 7.21 -28.74
C LEU A 179 -23.03 6.11 -29.13
N ARG A 180 -22.43 5.40 -28.16
CA ARG A 180 -21.50 4.29 -28.39
C ARG A 180 -22.01 3.24 -29.39
N PRO A 181 -23.21 2.64 -29.24
CA PRO A 181 -23.68 1.61 -30.18
C PRO A 181 -23.78 2.16 -31.60
N THR A 182 -24.38 3.34 -31.78
CA THR A 182 -24.56 4.00 -33.07
C THR A 182 -23.24 4.36 -33.76
N MET A 183 -22.28 4.93 -33.03
CA MET A 183 -20.97 5.29 -33.59
C MET A 183 -20.12 4.06 -33.91
N SER A 184 -20.32 2.95 -33.20
CA SER A 184 -19.61 1.69 -33.49
C SER A 184 -20.11 1.03 -34.78
N GLU A 185 -21.41 1.14 -35.08
CA GLU A 185 -22.01 0.68 -36.34
C GLU A 185 -21.55 1.56 -37.51
N LEU A 186 -21.62 2.88 -37.37
CA LEU A 186 -21.17 3.82 -38.39
C LEU A 186 -19.69 3.66 -38.75
N LEU A 187 -18.82 3.55 -37.75
CA LEU A 187 -17.39 3.34 -38.02
C LEU A 187 -17.11 1.93 -38.56
N SER A 188 -17.87 0.92 -38.15
CA SER A 188 -17.79 -0.42 -38.71
C SER A 188 -18.18 -0.44 -40.19
N ASP A 189 -19.23 0.30 -40.56
CA ASP A 189 -19.72 0.39 -41.95
C ASP A 189 -18.79 1.21 -42.85
N LEU A 190 -18.17 2.28 -42.31
CA LEU A 190 -17.24 3.13 -43.06
C LEU A 190 -15.82 2.55 -43.20
N THR A 191 -15.36 1.78 -42.21
CA THR A 191 -13.99 1.25 -42.19
C THR A 191 -13.89 -0.24 -42.55
N GLY A 192 -15.01 -0.96 -42.56
CA GLY A 192 -15.06 -2.41 -42.83
C GLY A 192 -14.37 -3.27 -41.76
N TYR A 193 -13.92 -2.68 -40.65
CA TYR A 193 -13.23 -3.37 -39.55
C TYR A 193 -13.98 -3.19 -38.23
N GLN A 194 -13.95 -4.22 -37.38
CA GLN A 194 -14.44 -4.10 -36.01
C GLN A 194 -13.55 -3.15 -35.21
N VAL A 195 -14.07 -1.96 -34.95
CA VAL A 195 -13.35 -0.91 -34.21
C VAL A 195 -13.20 -1.31 -32.75
N ASN A 196 -12.00 -1.12 -32.20
CA ASN A 196 -11.74 -1.42 -30.80
C ASN A 196 -12.68 -0.59 -29.90
N ALA A 197 -13.54 -1.30 -29.16
CA ALA A 197 -14.61 -0.72 -28.38
C ALA A 197 -14.13 0.22 -27.25
N LEU A 198 -12.88 0.14 -26.82
CA LEU A 198 -12.28 1.04 -25.83
C LEU A 198 -11.76 2.31 -26.49
N ALA A 199 -11.06 2.19 -27.63
CA ALA A 199 -10.53 3.33 -28.36
C ALA A 199 -11.66 4.26 -28.84
N LEU A 200 -12.78 3.69 -29.30
CA LEU A 200 -13.98 4.43 -29.68
C LEU A 200 -14.55 5.24 -28.51
N VAL A 201 -14.68 4.62 -27.34
CA VAL A 201 -15.22 5.30 -26.14
C VAL A 201 -14.33 6.47 -25.71
N VAL A 202 -13.02 6.27 -25.67
CA VAL A 202 -12.09 7.33 -25.25
C VAL A 202 -12.09 8.49 -26.22
N LEU A 203 -12.01 8.22 -27.53
CA LEU A 203 -12.01 9.26 -28.56
C LEU A 203 -13.32 10.05 -28.57
N LEU A 204 -14.45 9.34 -28.52
CA LEU A 204 -15.79 9.92 -28.53
C LEU A 204 -16.04 10.75 -27.26
N TRP A 205 -15.55 10.30 -26.10
CA TRP A 205 -15.66 11.04 -24.85
C TRP A 205 -14.92 12.38 -24.90
N PHE A 206 -13.66 12.40 -25.38
CA PHE A 206 -12.90 13.64 -25.53
C PHE A 206 -13.54 14.59 -26.55
N PHE A 207 -14.00 14.04 -27.67
CA PHE A 207 -14.67 14.84 -28.72
C PHE A 207 -15.94 15.51 -28.20
N LEU A 208 -16.82 14.75 -27.53
CA LEU A 208 -18.05 15.29 -26.95
C LEU A 208 -17.79 16.27 -25.80
N PHE A 209 -16.80 15.99 -24.95
CA PHE A 209 -16.44 16.88 -23.86
C PHE A 209 -16.02 18.27 -24.36
N ILE A 210 -15.26 18.32 -25.45
CA ILE A 210 -14.84 19.59 -26.07
C ILE A 210 -16.02 20.34 -26.69
N ILE A 211 -16.92 19.65 -27.40
CA ILE A 211 -18.09 20.27 -28.02
C ILE A 211 -19.06 20.80 -26.98
N ILE A 212 -19.44 19.98 -26.00
CA ILE A 212 -20.36 20.36 -24.93
C ILE A 212 -19.77 21.48 -24.09
N GLY A 213 -18.49 21.38 -23.72
CA GLY A 213 -17.77 22.44 -23.01
C GLY A 213 -17.73 23.75 -23.80
N GLY A 214 -17.52 23.67 -25.12
CA GLY A 214 -17.57 24.82 -26.03
C GLY A 214 -18.95 25.48 -26.09
N SER A 215 -20.02 24.70 -26.13
CA SER A 215 -21.41 25.19 -26.15
C SER A 215 -21.75 26.00 -24.89
N PHE A 216 -21.40 25.48 -23.70
CA PHE A 216 -21.62 26.20 -22.43
C PHE A 216 -20.81 27.51 -22.35
N ALA A 217 -19.58 27.52 -22.87
CA ALA A 217 -18.77 28.73 -22.95
C ALA A 217 -19.45 29.79 -23.85
N CYS A 218 -20.08 29.35 -24.94
CA CYS A 218 -20.78 30.24 -25.85
C CYS A 218 -22.02 30.89 -25.21
N ILE A 219 -22.83 30.10 -24.49
CA ILE A 219 -24.01 30.57 -23.76
C ILE A 219 -23.62 31.61 -22.69
N GLN A 220 -22.48 31.41 -22.01
CA GLN A 220 -22.02 32.35 -20.99
C GLN A 220 -21.63 33.70 -21.61
N VAL A 221 -20.84 33.69 -22.70
CA VAL A 221 -20.45 34.90 -23.43
C VAL A 221 -21.66 35.61 -24.03
N LEU A 222 -22.64 34.84 -24.53
CA LEU A 222 -23.90 35.39 -25.04
C LEU A 222 -24.70 36.11 -23.95
N ASN A 223 -24.84 35.49 -22.77
CA ASN A 223 -25.54 36.08 -21.62
C ASN A 223 -24.86 37.39 -21.16
N GLU A 224 -23.53 37.42 -21.17
CA GLU A 224 -22.75 38.62 -20.84
C GLU A 224 -22.90 39.72 -21.91
N ALA A 225 -22.86 39.36 -23.19
CA ALA A 225 -23.08 40.27 -24.32
C ALA A 225 -24.50 40.88 -24.31
N ILE A 226 -25.52 40.10 -23.92
CA ILE A 226 -26.90 40.56 -23.75
C ILE A 226 -27.00 41.58 -22.61
N LYS A 227 -26.35 41.31 -21.47
CA LYS A 227 -26.35 42.23 -20.32
C LYS A 227 -25.64 43.56 -20.63
N THR A 228 -24.59 43.52 -21.43
CA THR A 228 -23.80 44.70 -21.83
C THR A 228 -24.37 45.45 -23.04
N ARG A 229 -25.47 44.97 -23.65
CA ARG A 229 -26.07 45.49 -24.89
C ARG A 229 -25.06 45.64 -26.04
N ALA A 230 -24.04 44.78 -26.09
CA ALA A 230 -23.03 44.79 -27.14
C ALA A 230 -23.55 44.06 -28.39
N ILE A 231 -24.37 44.76 -29.20
CA ILE A 231 -25.10 44.19 -30.35
C ILE A 231 -24.16 43.47 -31.34
N GLY A 232 -22.96 44.00 -31.58
CA GLY A 232 -21.99 43.38 -32.48
C GLY A 232 -21.46 42.03 -32.00
N GLN A 233 -21.26 41.87 -30.69
CA GLN A 233 -20.77 40.62 -30.08
C GLN A 233 -21.88 39.59 -29.96
N ILE A 234 -23.13 40.01 -29.72
CA ILE A 234 -24.30 39.12 -29.75
C ILE A 234 -24.45 38.50 -31.15
N VAL A 235 -24.36 39.32 -32.21
CA VAL A 235 -24.52 38.83 -33.58
C VAL A 235 -23.41 37.88 -33.98
N SER A 236 -22.15 38.18 -33.67
CA SER A 236 -21.03 37.28 -33.99
C SER A 236 -21.11 35.97 -33.21
N MET A 237 -21.53 36.01 -31.94
CA MET A 237 -21.63 34.81 -31.11
C MET A 237 -22.77 33.89 -31.56
N VAL A 238 -23.95 34.47 -31.84
CA VAL A 238 -25.09 33.72 -32.38
C VAL A 238 -24.77 33.12 -33.74
N LEU A 239 -24.02 33.83 -34.59
CA LEU A 239 -23.63 33.32 -35.90
C LEU A 239 -22.65 32.13 -35.78
N VAL A 240 -21.70 32.20 -34.86
CA VAL A 240 -20.80 31.07 -34.56
C VAL A 240 -21.56 29.89 -33.98
N GLU A 241 -22.46 30.13 -33.02
CA GLU A 241 -23.30 29.09 -32.42
C GLU A 241 -24.22 28.44 -33.47
N LEU A 242 -24.81 29.23 -34.36
CA LEU A 242 -25.62 28.72 -35.47
C LEU A 242 -24.77 27.94 -36.46
N ALA A 243 -23.54 28.37 -36.75
CA ALA A 243 -22.62 27.61 -37.60
C ALA A 243 -22.18 26.28 -36.97
N VAL A 244 -21.91 26.26 -35.66
CA VAL A 244 -21.59 25.04 -34.90
C VAL A 244 -22.80 24.11 -34.82
N ALA A 245 -23.99 24.63 -34.51
CA ALA A 245 -25.23 23.87 -34.52
C ALA A 245 -25.55 23.33 -35.92
N LEU A 246 -25.28 24.08 -36.98
CA LEU A 246 -25.46 23.65 -38.36
C LEU A 246 -24.43 22.57 -38.72
N PHE A 247 -23.20 22.65 -38.22
CA PHE A 247 -22.21 21.56 -38.32
C PHE A 247 -22.65 20.31 -37.55
N GLU A 248 -23.10 20.44 -36.30
CA GLU A 248 -23.66 19.35 -35.52
C GLU A 248 -24.86 18.70 -36.24
N VAL A 249 -25.75 19.50 -36.83
CA VAL A 249 -26.92 18.98 -37.55
C VAL A 249 -26.53 18.34 -38.89
N LEU A 250 -25.63 18.93 -39.66
CA LEU A 250 -25.26 18.40 -40.98
C LEU A 250 -24.30 17.20 -40.92
N PHE A 251 -23.41 17.13 -39.92
CA PHE A 251 -22.42 16.06 -39.81
C PHE A 251 -22.79 15.00 -38.77
N LEU A 252 -23.30 15.39 -37.59
CA LEU A 252 -23.69 14.43 -36.56
C LEU A 252 -25.14 13.99 -36.77
N TYR A 253 -26.09 14.92 -36.94
CA TYR A 253 -27.52 14.58 -36.99
C TYR A 253 -27.96 13.96 -38.33
N ARG A 254 -27.39 14.38 -39.47
CA ARG A 254 -27.70 13.77 -40.78
C ARG A 254 -27.22 12.32 -40.86
N GLU A 255 -25.98 12.06 -40.47
CA GLU A 255 -25.42 10.69 -40.45
C GLU A 255 -26.10 9.83 -39.36
N LEU A 256 -26.53 10.44 -38.25
CA LEU A 256 -27.36 9.79 -37.22
C LEU A 256 -28.79 9.47 -37.72
N ILE A 257 -29.44 10.37 -38.47
CA ILE A 257 -30.75 10.12 -39.08
C ILE A 257 -30.64 9.06 -40.18
N ASP A 258 -29.64 9.15 -41.07
CA ASP A 258 -29.44 8.16 -42.14
C ASP A 258 -29.14 6.77 -41.55
N ALA A 259 -28.54 6.68 -40.35
CA ALA A 259 -28.34 5.43 -39.61
C ALA A 259 -29.58 4.93 -38.84
N ILE A 260 -30.44 5.83 -38.34
CA ILE A 260 -31.68 5.48 -37.60
C ILE A 260 -32.84 5.16 -38.56
N THR A 261 -32.84 5.70 -39.77
CA THR A 261 -33.92 5.49 -40.77
C THR A 261 -34.17 4.00 -41.10
N PRO A 262 -33.14 3.14 -41.25
CA PRO A 262 -33.33 1.68 -41.40
C PRO A 262 -33.90 1.02 -40.14
N TRP A 263 -33.55 1.50 -38.95
CA TRP A 263 -34.03 0.97 -37.67
C TRP A 263 -35.51 1.32 -37.41
N LEU A 264 -35.94 2.53 -37.77
CA LEU A 264 -37.36 2.94 -37.78
C LEU A 264 -38.17 2.20 -38.86
N ALA A 265 -37.56 1.94 -40.02
CA ALA A 265 -38.19 1.13 -41.07
C ALA A 265 -38.40 -0.34 -40.62
N GLN A 266 -37.52 -0.88 -39.77
CA GLN A 266 -37.68 -2.22 -39.17
C GLN A 266 -38.74 -2.27 -38.05
N GLN A 267 -39.06 -1.15 -37.40
CA GLN A 267 -40.13 -1.06 -36.38
C GLN A 267 -41.50 -0.64 -36.93
N GLY A 268 -41.65 -0.43 -38.24
CA GLY A 268 -42.96 -0.39 -38.89
C GLY A 268 -43.74 0.92 -38.74
N PHE A 269 -43.12 2.07 -39.02
CA PHE A 269 -43.89 3.24 -39.48
C PHE A 269 -43.67 3.46 -40.98
N GLN A 270 -44.59 2.89 -41.78
CA GLN A 270 -44.86 3.40 -43.13
C GLN A 270 -45.31 4.86 -42.99
N LEU A 271 -44.45 5.79 -43.35
CA LEU A 271 -44.89 7.14 -43.70
C LEU A 271 -45.36 7.09 -45.16
N GLY A 272 -46.68 7.24 -45.35
CA GLY A 272 -47.25 7.57 -46.64
C GLY A 272 -46.94 9.01 -47.04
#